data_AF-A0A0M3K8G0-F1
#
_entry.id   AF-A0A0M3K8G0-F1
#
_cell.length_a   1.000
_cell.length_b   1.000
_cell.length_c   1.000
_cell.angle_alpha   90.00
_cell.angle_beta   90.00
_cell.angle_gamma   90.00
#
_symmetry.space_group_name_H-M   'P 1'
#
loop_
_entity.id
_entity.type
_entity.pdbx_description
1 polymer ?
#
loop_
_entity_poly.entity_id
_entity_poly.type
_entity_poly.pdbx_seq_one_letter_code
_entity_poly.pdbx_strand_id
1 'polypeptide(L)'
;MRIVFVLLFTLNGFVLGKEWTASNMPDPRDKSGYMKCNMKSLSKVCDPDEVLSSTDRYRINHEVNQLAQRTTHSGGNFCQTKGIESILVAVQSVSNPKCINSVHVHK
;
A
#
# COMPACT_ATOMS: atom_id res chain seq x y z
N MET A 1 10.22 -42.80 -21.05
CA MET A 1 10.97 -41.55 -20.78
C MET A 1 10.39 -40.28 -21.42
N ARG A 2 9.73 -40.33 -22.59
CA ARG A 2 9.14 -39.12 -23.23
C ARG A 2 8.02 -38.44 -22.42
N ILE A 3 7.16 -39.20 -21.74
CA ILE A 3 6.02 -38.66 -20.97
C ILE A 3 6.47 -37.92 -19.69
N VAL A 4 7.58 -38.36 -19.08
CA VAL A 4 8.13 -37.74 -17.85
C VAL A 4 8.63 -36.32 -18.13
N PHE A 5 9.23 -36.07 -19.29
CA PHE A 5 9.69 -34.73 -19.69
C PHE A 5 8.53 -33.77 -20.01
N VAL A 6 7.39 -34.27 -20.51
CA VAL A 6 6.20 -33.43 -20.80
C VAL A 6 5.51 -33.00 -19.51
N LEU A 7 5.42 -33.88 -18.51
CA LEU A 7 4.87 -33.57 -17.18
C LEU A 7 5.71 -32.55 -16.39
N LEU A 8 7.04 -32.57 -16.57
CA LEU A 8 7.95 -31.59 -15.97
C LEU A 8 7.82 -30.18 -16.59
N PHE A 9 7.44 -30.08 -17.86
CA PHE A 9 7.25 -28.79 -18.54
C PHE A 9 5.94 -28.09 -18.14
N THR A 10 4.89 -28.83 -17.77
CA THR A 10 3.59 -28.27 -17.37
C THR A 10 3.54 -27.75 -15.93
N LEU A 11 4.54 -28.03 -15.11
CA LEU A 11 4.61 -27.60 -13.69
C LEU A 11 5.20 -26.19 -13.49
N ASN A 12 5.67 -25.53 -14.55
CA ASN A 12 5.94 -24.09 -14.53
C ASN A 12 4.61 -23.32 -14.63
N GLY A 13 3.72 -23.55 -13.66
CA GLY A 13 2.50 -22.80 -13.50
C GLY A 13 2.85 -21.32 -13.38
N PHE A 14 2.38 -20.54 -14.33
CA PHE A 14 2.47 -19.08 -14.30
C PHE A 14 1.97 -18.59 -12.94
N VAL A 15 2.87 -18.07 -12.11
CA VAL A 15 2.50 -17.28 -10.94
C VAL A 15 1.95 -15.97 -11.50
N LEU A 16 0.63 -15.93 -11.70
CA LEU A 16 -0.09 -14.69 -11.99
C LEU A 16 -0.07 -13.86 -10.70
N GLY A 17 0.99 -13.07 -10.53
CA GLY A 17 1.02 -12.02 -9.51
C GLY A 17 -0.22 -11.13 -9.68
N LYS A 18 -0.90 -10.85 -8.57
CA LYS A 18 -2.07 -9.98 -8.58
C LYS A 18 -1.64 -8.59 -9.04
N GLU A 19 -2.25 -8.11 -10.11
CA GLU A 19 -1.95 -6.79 -10.64
C GLU A 19 -2.84 -5.74 -9.95
N TRP A 20 -2.20 -4.72 -9.39
CA TRP A 20 -2.91 -3.66 -8.69
C TRP A 20 -3.20 -2.47 -9.60
N THR A 21 -4.37 -1.88 -9.39
CA THR A 21 -4.86 -0.66 -10.04
C THR A 21 -5.38 0.31 -8.98
N ALA A 22 -5.52 1.59 -9.33
CA ALA A 22 -6.08 2.57 -8.41
C ALA A 22 -7.48 2.19 -7.88
N SER A 23 -8.28 1.46 -8.66
CA SER A 23 -9.65 1.06 -8.28
C SER A 23 -9.72 -0.17 -7.37
N ASN A 24 -8.69 -1.01 -7.32
CA ASN A 24 -8.71 -2.26 -6.55
C ASN A 24 -7.74 -2.27 -5.37
N MET A 25 -6.96 -1.21 -5.20
CA MET A 25 -6.07 -1.02 -4.05
C MET A 25 -6.88 -0.85 -2.77
N PRO A 26 -6.65 -1.65 -1.72
CA PRO A 26 -7.33 -1.46 -0.44
C PRO A 26 -6.90 -0.16 0.24
N ASP A 27 -7.84 0.55 0.88
CA ASP A 27 -7.53 1.72 1.71
C ASP A 27 -7.20 1.27 3.14
N PRO A 28 -5.97 1.47 3.65
CA PRO A 28 -5.58 1.04 4.99
C PRO A 28 -6.28 1.82 6.13
N ARG A 29 -7.07 2.85 5.80
CA ARG A 29 -7.84 3.66 6.76
C ARG A 29 -9.29 3.19 6.92
N ASP A 30 -9.71 2.23 6.11
CA ASP A 30 -11.05 1.65 6.16
C ASP A 30 -11.14 0.44 7.10
N LYS A 31 -12.31 0.23 7.71
CA LYS A 31 -12.60 -0.85 8.68
C LYS A 31 -12.22 -2.26 8.22
N SER A 32 -12.19 -2.53 6.92
CA SER A 32 -11.74 -3.81 6.38
C SER A 32 -10.48 -3.71 5.52
N GLY A 33 -10.07 -2.51 5.15
CA GLY A 33 -8.96 -2.32 4.23
C GLY A 33 -7.60 -2.52 4.90
N TYR A 34 -7.46 -2.13 6.17
CA TYR A 34 -6.23 -2.36 6.93
C TYR A 34 -5.82 -3.84 6.99
N MET A 35 -6.79 -4.75 7.12
CA MET A 35 -6.53 -6.19 7.13
C MET A 35 -6.02 -6.68 5.77
N LYS A 36 -6.61 -6.17 4.68
CA LYS A 36 -6.18 -6.48 3.30
C LYS A 36 -4.79 -5.93 2.97
N CYS A 37 -4.35 -4.93 3.72
CA CYS A 37 -3.03 -4.31 3.65
C CYS A 37 -2.00 -4.98 4.60
N ASN A 38 -2.33 -6.13 5.20
CA ASN A 38 -1.50 -6.86 6.16
C ASN A 38 -1.11 -6.05 7.40
N MET A 39 -2.02 -5.19 7.86
CA MET A 39 -1.93 -4.43 9.10
C MET A 39 -2.89 -4.97 10.16
N LYS A 40 -2.55 -4.84 11.44
CA LYS A 40 -3.42 -5.23 12.59
C LYS A 40 -4.48 -4.19 12.96
N SER A 41 -4.36 -2.96 12.46
CA SER A 41 -5.28 -1.85 12.73
C SER A 41 -5.21 -0.84 11.60
N LEU A 42 -6.12 0.16 11.62
CA LEU A 42 -6.05 1.32 10.73
C LEU A 42 -4.62 1.88 10.66
N SER A 43 -4.18 2.24 9.46
CA SER A 43 -2.80 2.69 9.21
C SER A 43 -2.71 3.65 8.02
N LYS A 44 -1.50 4.17 7.80
CA LYS A 44 -1.11 4.94 6.61
C LYS A 44 -0.21 4.13 5.66
N VAL A 45 -0.17 2.82 5.82
CA VAL A 45 0.68 1.91 5.02
C VAL A 45 -0.20 0.79 4.48
N CYS A 46 -0.16 0.58 3.17
CA CYS A 46 -0.77 -0.56 2.52
C CYS A 46 0.28 -1.43 1.82
N ASP A 47 0.41 -2.67 2.27
CA ASP A 47 1.33 -3.65 1.71
C ASP A 47 0.62 -5.00 1.55
N PRO A 48 -0.29 -5.12 0.57
CA PRO A 48 -1.13 -6.30 0.41
C PRO A 48 -0.36 -7.53 -0.11
N ASP A 49 0.80 -7.31 -0.75
CA ASP A 49 1.66 -8.39 -1.29
C ASP A 49 2.76 -8.79 -0.30
N GLU A 50 2.80 -8.19 0.89
CA GLU A 50 3.82 -8.40 1.92
C GLU A 50 5.27 -8.22 1.42
N VAL A 51 5.49 -7.20 0.58
CA VAL A 51 6.83 -6.82 0.09
C VAL A 51 7.70 -6.35 1.26
N LEU A 52 7.10 -5.77 2.30
CA LEU A 52 7.78 -5.33 3.51
C LEU A 52 7.68 -6.38 4.61
N SER A 53 8.66 -6.38 5.52
CA SER A 53 8.50 -7.14 6.76
C SER A 53 7.40 -6.51 7.62
N SER A 54 6.74 -7.31 8.47
CA SER A 54 5.76 -6.80 9.43
C SER A 54 6.34 -5.66 10.28
N THR A 55 7.57 -5.82 10.77
CA THR A 55 8.27 -4.77 11.54
C THR A 55 8.46 -3.48 10.73
N ASP A 56 8.85 -3.58 9.46
CA ASP A 56 9.03 -2.40 8.61
C ASP A 56 7.71 -1.69 8.32
N ARG A 57 6.62 -2.44 8.10
CA ARG A 57 5.28 -1.85 7.94
C ARG A 57 4.93 -0.94 9.12
N TYR A 58 5.17 -1.40 10.35
CA TYR A 58 4.89 -0.61 11.56
C TYR A 58 5.86 0.54 11.78
N ARG A 59 7.16 0.34 11.48
CA ARG A 59 8.16 1.41 11.57
C ARG A 59 7.83 2.53 10.60
N ILE A 60 7.53 2.21 9.34
CA ILE A 60 7.14 3.19 8.32
C ILE A 60 5.84 3.88 8.73
N ASN A 61 4.83 3.13 9.20
CA ASN A 61 3.59 3.74 9.68
C ASN A 61 3.84 4.74 10.83
N HIS A 62 4.77 4.43 11.73
CA HIS A 62 5.18 5.38 12.77
C HIS A 62 5.78 6.65 12.16
N GLU A 63 6.75 6.54 11.25
CA GLU A 63 7.39 7.68 10.61
C GLU A 63 6.41 8.55 9.80
N VAL A 64 5.48 7.94 9.06
CA VAL A 64 4.45 8.67 8.29
C VAL A 64 3.49 9.42 9.25
N ASN A 65 3.18 8.85 10.41
CA ASN A 65 2.40 9.54 11.43
C ASN A 65 3.16 10.70 12.07
N GLN A 66 4.46 10.51 12.36
CA GLN A 66 5.33 11.58 12.87
C GLN A 66 5.46 12.73 11.87
N LEU A 67 5.60 12.42 10.57
CA LEU A 67 5.65 13.44 9.51
C LEU A 67 4.37 14.30 9.50
N ALA A 68 3.21 13.66 9.57
CA ALA A 68 1.94 14.38 9.62
C ALA A 68 1.89 15.32 10.85
N GLN A 69 2.23 14.81 12.04
CA GLN A 69 2.24 15.61 13.27
C GLN A 69 3.21 16.79 13.22
N ARG A 70 4.42 16.60 12.67
CA ARG A 70 5.45 17.64 12.58
C ARG A 70 5.13 18.73 11.57
N THR A 71 4.25 18.44 10.61
CA THR A 71 3.86 19.38 9.56
C THR A 71 2.52 20.06 9.84
N THR A 72 1.78 19.57 10.83
CA THR A 72 0.63 20.27 11.41
C THR A 72 1.09 21.48 12.22
N HIS A 73 0.47 22.64 11.97
CA HIS A 73 0.70 23.87 12.71
C HIS A 73 -0.55 24.28 13.51
N SER A 74 -0.36 24.91 14.67
CA SER A 74 -1.47 25.38 15.52
C SER A 74 -2.21 26.61 14.96
N GLY A 75 -1.67 27.24 13.92
CA GLY A 75 -2.28 28.37 13.22
C GLY A 75 -1.79 28.47 11.78
N GLY A 76 -2.50 29.23 10.95
CA GLY A 76 -2.21 29.36 9.52
C GLY A 76 -3.42 29.04 8.64
N ASN A 77 -3.19 28.84 7.35
CA ASN A 77 -4.24 28.42 6.42
C ASN A 77 -4.62 26.93 6.64
N PHE A 78 -5.71 26.50 6.03
CA PHE A 78 -6.23 25.12 6.15
C PHE A 78 -5.17 24.03 5.88
N CYS A 79 -4.30 24.23 4.89
CA CYS A 79 -3.25 23.25 4.58
C CYS A 79 -2.18 23.17 5.68
N GLN A 80 -1.83 24.31 6.29
CA GLN A 80 -0.86 24.38 7.39
C GLN A 80 -1.42 23.76 8.68
N THR A 81 -2.70 23.97 8.96
CA THR A 81 -3.36 23.37 10.13
C THR A 81 -3.65 21.89 9.95
N LYS A 82 -3.82 21.41 8.72
CA LYS A 82 -3.98 19.98 8.42
C LYS A 82 -2.64 19.23 8.44
N GLY A 83 -1.56 19.85 7.97
CA GLY A 83 -0.27 19.19 7.77
C GLY A 83 -0.26 18.26 6.55
N ILE A 84 0.86 17.56 6.35
CA ILE A 84 1.04 16.61 5.25
C ILE A 84 0.44 15.27 5.63
N GLU A 85 -0.57 14.84 4.87
CA GLU A 85 -1.12 13.48 4.96
C GLU A 85 -0.76 12.67 3.73
N SER A 86 -0.20 11.48 3.96
CA SER A 86 0.12 10.53 2.90
C SER A 86 -0.25 9.11 3.30
N ILE A 87 -0.42 8.27 2.28
CA ILE A 87 -0.53 6.81 2.40
C ILE A 87 0.63 6.24 1.60
N LEU A 88 1.41 5.37 2.22
CA LEU A 88 2.42 4.59 1.52
C LEU A 88 1.79 3.30 1.00
N VAL A 89 2.06 2.97 -0.26
CA VAL A 89 1.62 1.73 -0.88
C VAL A 89 2.85 0.97 -1.37
N ALA A 90 3.02 -0.27 -0.91
CA ALA A 90 4.09 -1.17 -1.33
C ALA A 90 3.46 -2.41 -1.97
N VAL A 91 3.77 -2.67 -3.24
CA VAL A 91 3.19 -3.77 -4.02
C VAL A 91 4.19 -4.29 -5.03
N GLN A 92 4.04 -5.55 -5.42
CA GLN A 92 4.98 -6.22 -6.31
C GLN A 92 4.83 -5.79 -7.77
N SER A 93 3.61 -5.46 -8.21
CA SER A 93 3.31 -5.01 -9.57
C SER A 93 2.06 -4.12 -9.65
N VAL A 94 2.05 -3.15 -10.56
CA VAL A 94 0.94 -2.20 -10.79
C VAL A 94 0.65 -2.11 -12.28
N SER A 95 -0.60 -2.36 -12.70
CA SER A 95 -1.04 -2.02 -14.05
C SER A 95 -1.29 -0.53 -14.09
N ASN A 96 -0.55 0.18 -14.93
CA ASN A 96 -0.79 1.58 -15.23
C ASN A 96 -0.63 2.45 -13.97
N PRO A 97 0.63 2.71 -13.53
CA PRO A 97 0.92 3.60 -12.42
C PRO A 97 0.54 5.03 -12.85
N LYS A 98 -0.75 5.35 -12.80
CA LYS A 98 -1.14 6.71 -12.49
C LYS A 98 -0.55 6.94 -11.10
N CYS A 99 0.63 7.56 -11.05
CA CYS A 99 1.14 8.16 -9.83
C CYS A 99 -0.07 8.79 -9.15
N ILE A 100 -0.41 8.29 -7.97
CA ILE A 100 -1.56 8.75 -7.19
C ILE A 100 -1.21 10.18 -6.76
N ASN A 101 -1.35 11.14 -7.67
CA ASN A 101 -1.37 12.56 -7.41
C ASN A 101 -2.72 12.96 -6.80
N SER A 102 -3.32 12.08 -6.01
CA SER A 102 -4.50 12.40 -5.22
C SER A 102 -4.04 12.87 -3.86
N VAL A 103 -3.45 14.07 -3.84
CA VAL A 103 -3.74 15.00 -2.75
C VAL A 103 -5.19 15.43 -2.94
N HIS A 104 -6.14 14.56 -2.59
CA HIS A 104 -7.53 14.97 -2.44
C HIS A 104 -7.62 15.78 -1.14
N VAL A 105 -7.40 17.09 -1.28
CA VAL A 105 -7.92 18.06 -0.33
C VAL A 105 -9.44 18.00 -0.46
N HIS A 106 -10.08 17.12 0.31
CA HIS A 106 -11.50 17.29 0.58
C HIS A 106 -11.66 18.62 1.31
N LYS A 107 -12.28 19.56 0.60
CA LYS A 107 -12.70 20.88 1.07
C LYS A 107 -13.88 20.72 2.03
#